data_AF-A0A833LL49-F1
#
_entry.id   AF-A0A833LL49-F1
#
_cell.length_a   1.000
_cell.length_b   1.000
_cell.length_c   1.000
_cell.angle_alpha   90.00
_cell.angle_beta   90.00
_cell.angle_gamma   90.00
#
_symmetry.space_group_name_H-M   'P 1'
#
loop_
_entity.id
_entity.type
_entity.pdbx_description
1 polymer ?
#
loop_
_entity_poly.entity_id
_entity_poly.type
_entity_poly.pdbx_seq_one_letter_code
_entity_poly.pdbx_strand_id
1 'polypeptide(L)' 'MDDRNSHQKASVIILTGFLGAGKTTLLNRILTADHGRRIAVIVNEFGEIGIDH' A
#
# COMPACT_ATOMS: atom_id res chain seq x y z
N MET A 1 -22.25 27.51 12.90
CA MET A 1 -21.91 26.12 13.29
C MET A 1 -21.35 25.50 12.02
N ASP A 2 -20.03 25.56 11.82
CA ASP A 2 -19.39 25.13 10.57
C ASP A 2 -18.81 23.73 10.73
N ASP A 3 -19.54 22.73 10.22
CA ASP A 3 -19.03 21.38 9.95
C ASP A 3 -18.11 21.43 8.73
N ARG A 4 -16.86 21.85 8.92
CA ARG A 4 -15.80 21.63 7.93
C ARG A 4 -15.27 20.22 8.07
N ASN A 5 -16.00 19.25 7.50
CA ASN A 5 -15.44 17.93 7.22
C ASN A 5 -14.36 18.10 6.13
N SER A 6 -13.11 18.33 6.55
CA SER A 6 -11.97 18.35 5.64
C SER A 6 -11.72 16.93 5.16
N HIS A 7 -12.35 16.53 4.06
CA HIS A 7 -12.01 15.30 3.36
C HIS A 7 -10.56 15.42 2.85
N GLN A 8 -9.62 14.92 3.66
CA GLN A 8 -8.22 14.89 3.31
C GLN A 8 -8.04 13.86 2.19
N LYS A 9 -7.73 14.35 0.98
CA LYS A 9 -7.47 13.48 -0.18
C LYS A 9 -6.18 12.71 0.05
N ALA A 10 -6.24 11.38 0.00
CA ALA A 10 -5.07 10.52 0.02
C ALA A 10 -4.44 10.44 -1.38
N SER A 11 -3.11 10.52 -1.47
CA SER A 11 -2.38 10.25 -2.71
C SER A 11 -2.34 8.74 -2.98
N VAL A 12 -2.68 8.32 -4.20
CA VAL A 12 -2.70 6.91 -4.61
C VAL A 12 -1.61 6.67 -5.65
N ILE A 13 -0.85 5.58 -5.48
CA ILE A 13 0.19 5.13 -6.41
C ILE A 13 -0.13 3.69 -6.82
N ILE A 14 -0.06 3.40 -8.12
CA ILE A 14 -0.22 2.05 -8.65
C ILE A 14 1.17 1.49 -8.96
N LEU A 15 1.55 0.40 -8.29
CA LEU A 15 2.78 -0.32 -8.58
C LEU A 15 2.48 -1.54 -9.46
N THR A 16 3.01 -1.52 -10.68
CA THR A 16 2.85 -2.61 -11.67
C THR A 16 4.22 -3.08 -12.20
N GLY A 17 4.24 -4.22 -12.89
CA GLY A 17 5.45 -4.80 -13.48
C GLY A 17 5.34 -6.32 -13.63
N PHE A 18 6.19 -6.91 -14.47
CA PHE A 18 6.26 -8.35 -14.70
C PHE A 18 6.59 -9.15 -13.42
N LEU A 19 6.39 -10.47 -13.46
CA LEU A 19 6.83 -11.37 -12.38
C LEU A 19 8.37 -11.26 -12.23
N GLY A 20 8.85 -11.22 -11.00
CA GLY A 20 10.28 -11.01 -10.73
C GLY A 20 10.80 -9.57 -10.88
N ALA A 21 9.95 -8.59 -11.26
CA ALA A 21 10.36 -7.18 -11.39
C ALA A 21 10.71 -6.46 -10.06
N GLY A 22 10.78 -7.18 -8.94
CA GLY A 22 11.17 -6.62 -7.65
C GLY A 22 10.11 -5.76 -6.93
N LYS A 23 8.83 -5.85 -7.32
CA LYS A 23 7.73 -5.07 -6.72
C LYS A 23 7.65 -5.24 -5.20
N THR A 24 7.71 -6.49 -4.71
CA THR A 24 7.69 -6.81 -3.27
C THR A 24 8.90 -6.25 -2.54
N THR A 25 10.09 -6.31 -3.16
CA THR A 25 11.32 -5.74 -2.59
C THR A 25 11.20 -4.22 -2.42
N LEU A 26 10.65 -3.53 -3.43
CA LEU A 26 10.40 -2.09 -3.34
C LEU A 26 9.38 -1.75 -2.25
N LEU A 27 8.27 -2.49 -2.18
CA LEU A 27 7.26 -2.31 -1.14
C LEU A 27 7.84 -2.47 0.26
N ASN A 28 8.60 -3.55 0.51
CA ASN A 28 9.24 -3.77 1.80
C ASN A 28 10.20 -2.62 2.14
N ARG A 29 11.03 -2.20 1.18
CA ARG A 29 11.96 -1.08 1.40
C ARG A 29 11.22 0.21 1.78
N ILE A 30 10.10 0.50 1.13
CA ILE A 30 9.28 1.67 1.45
C ILE A 30 8.70 1.51 2.85
N LEU A 31 8.08 0.38 3.18
CA LEU A 31 7.43 0.17 4.47
C LEU A 31 8.40 0.13 5.67
N THR A 32 9.65 -0.29 5.47
CA THR A 32 10.64 -0.40 6.55
C THR A 32 11.55 0.82 6.68
N ALA A 33 11.60 1.70 5.67
CA ALA A 33 12.43 2.89 5.73
C ALA A 33 11.80 3.95 6.64
N ASP A 34 12.63 4.72 7.34
CA ASP A 34 12.14 5.90 8.05
C ASP A 34 11.91 7.05 7.06
N HIS A 35 10.68 7.19 6.59
CA HIS A 35 10.26 8.24 5.67
C HIS A 35 9.30 9.25 6.33
N GLY A 36 8.96 9.10 7.61
CA GLY A 36 8.04 9.99 8.32
C GLY A 36 6.63 10.08 7.70
N ARG A 37 6.19 9.07 6.93
CA ARG A 37 4.86 9.02 6.29
C ARG A 37 4.05 7.87 6.84
N ARG A 38 2.73 8.01 6.87
CA ARG A 38 1.81 6.89 7.07
C ARG A 38 1.45 6.35 5.69
N ILE A 39 1.83 5.11 5.42
CA ILE A 39 1.59 4.44 4.13
C ILE A 39 0.71 3.24 4.39
N ALA A 40 -0.36 3.10 3.60
CA ALA A 40 -1.17 1.90 3.54
C ALA A 40 -0.88 1.19 2.20
N VAL A 41 -0.80 -0.14 2.23
CA VAL A 41 -0.54 -0.96 1.04
C VAL A 41 -1.71 -1.91 0.86
N ILE A 42 -2.23 -1.95 -0.36
CA ILE A 42 -3.24 -2.91 -0.81
C ILE A 42 -2.55 -3.81 -1.83
N VAL A 43 -2.51 -5.10 -1.54
CA VAL A 43 -1.95 -6.11 -2.46
C VAL A 43 -3.11 -6.91 -3.01
N ASN A 44 -3.13 -7.10 -4.33
CA ASN A 44 -4.01 -8.07 -4.95
C ASN A 44 -3.24 -9.39 -5.05
N GLU A 45 -3.70 -10.43 -4.37
CA GLU A 45 -3.18 -11.79 -4.49
C GLU A 45 -4.21 -12.64 -5.24
N PHE A 46 -3.76 -13.43 -6.21
CA PHE A 46 -4.63 -14.30 -6.99
C PHE A 46 -4.64 -15.69 -6.36
N GLY A 47 -5.72 -16.01 -5.64
CA GLY A 47 -5.94 -17.28 -4.95
C GLY A 47 -6.30 -17.07 -3.48
N GLU A 48 -7.52 -17.41 -3.07
CA GLU A 48 -7.78 -17.71 -1.66
C GLU A 48 -7.03 -18.99 -1.33
N ILE A 49 -5.88 -18.87 -0.68
CA ILE A 49 -5.49 -19.94 0.23
C ILE A 49 -5.50 -19.29 1.61
N GLY A 50 -6.69 -19.28 2.22
CA GLY A 50 -6.79 -19.14 3.66
C GLY A 50 -6.02 -20.29 4.29
N ILE A 51 -4.77 -20.08 4.66
CA ILE A 51 -4.05 -20.92 5.61
C ILE A 51 -3.62 -20.03 6.77
N ASP A 52 -4.61 -19.56 7.52
CA ASP A 52 -4.44 -19.37 8.95
C ASP A 52 -5.40 -20.37 9.61
N HIS A 53 -4.85 -21.46 10.16
CA HIS A 53 -5.43 -22.19 11.27
C HIS A 53 -4.74 -21.74 12.55
#